data_AF-A8YNX8-F1
#
_entry.id   AF-A8YNX8-F1
#
_cell.length_a   1.000
_cell.length_b   1.000
_cell.length_c   1.000
_cell.angle_alpha   90.00
_cell.angle_beta   90.00
_cell.angle_gamma   90.00
#
_symmetry.space_group_name_H-M   'P 1'
#
loop_
_entity.id
_entity.type
_entity.pdbx_description
1 polymer ?
#
loop_
_entity_poly.entity_id
_entity_poly.type
_entity_poly.pdbx_seq_one_letter_code
_entity_poly.pdbx_strand_id
1 'polypeptide(L)' 'MHELKERYTIIIVTHNMQQATRVADLTAFYNAEPTDKGGKIGYLVEFDHTDKIFGDPQEQATKDYVSGRFG' A
#
# COMPACT_ATOMS: atom_id res chain seq x y z
N MET A 1 -7.53 -16.20 7.00
CA MET A 1 -7.84 -14.79 6.68
C MET A 1 -9.26 -14.64 6.17
N HIS A 2 -9.68 -15.36 5.13
CA HIS A 2 -11.04 -15.22 4.57
C HIS A 2 -12.17 -15.43 5.58
N GLU A 3 -12.16 -16.49 6.40
CA GLU A 3 -13.22 -16.69 7.41
C GLU A 3 -13.19 -15.65 8.54
N LEU A 4 -12.01 -15.10 8.87
CA LEU A 4 -11.87 -14.09 9.93
C LEU A 4 -12.31 -12.71 9.44
N LYS A 5 -12.05 -12.36 8.17
CA LYS A 5 -12.42 -11.06 7.61
C LYS A 5 -13.94 -10.88 7.53
N GLU A 6 -14.71 -11.96 7.51
CA GLU A 6 -16.17 -11.92 7.57
C GLU A 6 -16.70 -11.42 8.93
N ARG A 7 -15.88 -11.53 9.97
CA ARG A 7 -16.27 -11.22 11.35
C ARG A 7 -15.50 -10.04 11.96
N TYR A 8 -14.40 -9.65 11.35
CA TYR A 8 -13.47 -8.67 11.90
C TYR A 8 -12.91 -7.75 10.82
N THR A 9 -12.75 -6.48 11.17
CA THR A 9 -11.94 -5.56 10.37
C THR A 9 -10.47 -5.82 10.67
N ILE A 10 -9.71 -6.22 9.65
CA ILE A 10 -8.30 -6.56 9.78
C ILE A 10 -7.48 -5.51 9.05
N ILE A 11 -6.53 -4.90 9.76
CA ILE A 11 -5.54 -3.98 9.18
C ILE A 11 -4.17 -4.63 9.27
N ILE A 12 -3.47 -4.69 8.14
CA ILE A 12 -2.14 -5.31 8.03
C ILE A 12 -1.18 -4.26 7.48
N VAL A 13 -0.07 -4.06 8.17
CA VAL A 13 1.06 -3.26 7.67
C VAL A 13 2.16 -4.23 7.26
N THR A 14 2.53 -4.21 5.98
CA THR A 14 3.54 -5.13 5.43
C THR A 14 4.30 -4.49 4.28
N HIS A 15 5.57 -4.89 4.12
CA HIS A 15 6.37 -4.60 2.94
C HIS A 15 6.35 -5.78 1.94
N ASN A 16 5.72 -6.90 2.30
CA ASN A 16 5.59 -8.05 1.41
C ASN A 16 4.39 -7.85 0.47
N MET A 17 4.67 -7.19 -0.65
CA MET A 17 3.70 -6.87 -1.70
C MET A 17 3.01 -8.12 -2.26
N GLN A 18 3.76 -9.20 -2.50
CA GLN A 18 3.19 -10.46 -3.02
C GLN A 18 2.15 -11.09 -2.09
N GLN A 19 2.34 -10.94 -0.77
CA GLN A 19 1.34 -11.39 0.20
C GLN A 19 0.15 -10.45 0.23
N ALA A 20 0.40 -9.13 0.24
CA ALA A 20 -0.65 -8.12 0.26
C ALA A 20 -1.62 -8.30 -0.92
N THR A 21 -1.11 -8.49 -2.15
CA THR A 21 -1.94 -8.70 -3.35
C THR A 21 -2.86 -9.91 -3.25
N ARG A 22 -2.50 -10.93 -2.46
CA ARG A 22 -3.30 -12.16 -2.33
C ARG A 22 -4.34 -12.12 -1.21
N VAL A 23 -4.12 -11.31 -0.18
CA VAL A 23 -4.93 -11.39 1.06
C VAL A 23 -5.73 -10.12 1.36
N ALA A 24 -5.36 -8.98 0.78
CA ALA A 24 -6.03 -7.71 1.02
C ALA A 24 -7.16 -7.49 0.00
N ASP A 25 -8.26 -6.90 0.48
CA ASP A 25 -9.36 -6.43 -0.38
C ASP A 25 -9.10 -4.99 -0.86
N LEU A 26 -8.54 -4.17 0.02
CA LEU A 26 -8.19 -2.77 -0.20
C LEU A 26 -6.73 -2.56 0.17
N THR A 27 -6.05 -1.64 -0.51
CA THR A 27 -4.64 -1.32 -0.24
C THR A 27 -4.45 0.19 -0.16
N ALA A 28 -3.77 0.60 0.91
CA ALA A 28 -3.33 1.97 1.12
C ALA A 28 -1.80 2.01 0.96
N PHE A 29 -1.31 2.78 -0.01
CA PHE A 29 0.12 3.02 -0.19
C PHE A 29 0.51 4.32 0.52
N TYR A 30 1.50 4.21 1.41
CA TYR A 30 2.06 5.34 2.14
C TYR A 30 3.50 5.59 1.70
N ASN A 31 3.86 6.87 1.60
CA ASN A 31 5.23 7.31 1.40
C ASN A 31 5.59 8.34 2.47
N ALA A 32 6.86 8.74 2.53
CA ALA A 32 7.35 9.68 3.52
C ALA A 32 8.15 10.82 2.89
N GLU A 33 7.77 12.06 3.20
CA GLU A 33 8.45 13.26 2.72
C GLU A 33 9.33 13.88 3.82
N PRO A 34 10.51 14.42 3.49
CA PRO A 34 11.33 15.18 4.44
C PRO A 34 10.59 16.43 4.92
N THR A 35 10.79 16.79 6.18
CA THR A 35 10.28 18.05 6.73
C THR A 35 11.41 19.03 6.97
N ASP A 36 11.10 20.33 6.94
CA ASP A 36 12.06 21.42 7.20
C ASP A 36 12.74 21.33 8.57
N LYS A 37 12.18 20.55 9.49
CA LYS A 37 12.68 20.32 10.85
C LYS A 37 13.57 19.07 10.97
N GLY A 38 14.01 18.49 9.85
CA GLY A 38 14.90 17.33 9.81
C GLY A 38 14.22 15.98 10.07
N GLY A 39 12.88 15.93 10.02
CA GLY A 39 12.10 14.69 10.18
C GLY A 39 11.57 14.16 8.85
N LYS A 40 10.75 13.12 8.91
CA LYS A 40 9.92 12.66 7.79
C LYS A 40 8.45 12.61 8.21
N ILE A 41 7.55 13.03 7.33
CA ILE A 41 6.11 12.92 7.51
C ILE A 41 5.56 11.89 6.54
N GLY A 42 4.88 10.88 7.09
CA GLY A 42 4.18 9.89 6.28
C GLY A 42 2.89 10.49 5.72
N TYR A 43 2.59 10.22 4.46
CA TYR A 43 1.34 10.61 3.83
C TYR A 43 0.77 9.45 3.01
N LEU A 44 -0.55 9.43 2.91
CA LEU A 44 -1.27 8.49 2.05
C LEU A 44 -1.12 8.97 0.61
N VAL A 45 -0.48 8.16 -0.22
CA VAL A 45 -0.29 8.44 -1.65
C VAL A 45 -1.53 8.01 -2.42
N GLU A 46 -1.94 6.76 -2.24
CA GLU A 46 -3.03 6.16 -3.00
C GLU A 46 -3.78 5.13 -2.15
N PHE A 47 -5.11 5.08 -2.30
CA PHE A 47 -5.96 4.10 -1.64
C PHE A 47 -7.06 3.65 -2.59
N ASP A 48 -7.09 2.35 -2.89
CA ASP A 48 -8.09 1.75 -3.76
C ASP A 48 -8.17 0.22 -3.54
N HIS A 49 -8.97 -0.46 -4.35
CA HIS A 49 -8.97 -1.92 -4.43
C HIS A 49 -7.59 -2.47 -4.75
N THR A 50 -7.24 -3.57 -4.08
CA THR A 50 -5.92 -4.19 -4.19
C THR A 50 -5.57 -4.55 -5.65
N ASP A 51 -6.49 -5.11 -6.41
CA ASP A 51 -6.29 -5.41 -7.84
C ASP A 51 -5.96 -4.17 -8.67
N LYS A 52 -6.57 -3.02 -8.38
CA LYS A 52 -6.25 -1.76 -9.06
C LYS A 52 -4.88 -1.22 -8.65
N ILE A 53 -4.59 -1.17 -7.35
CA ILE A 53 -3.28 -0.69 -6.84
C ILE A 53 -2.11 -1.50 -7.41
N PHE A 54 -2.25 -2.82 -7.54
CA PHE A 54 -1.19 -3.69 -8.03
C PHE A 54 -1.20 -3.91 -9.56
N GLY A 55 -2.33 -3.66 -10.23
CA GLY A 55 -2.51 -3.90 -11.67
C GLY A 55 -2.38 -2.65 -12.54
N ASP A 56 -3.05 -1.57 -12.16
CA ASP A 56 -3.01 -0.26 -12.84
C ASP A 56 -3.16 0.88 -11.82
N PRO A 57 -2.14 1.12 -10.98
CA PRO A 57 -2.17 2.22 -10.04
C PRO A 57 -2.23 3.55 -10.79
N GLN A 58 -2.86 4.56 -10.21
CA GLN A 58 -3.04 5.86 -10.85
C GLN A 58 -1.92 6.83 -10.49
N GLU A 59 -1.33 6.68 -9.31
CA GLU A 59 -0.22 7.54 -8.87
C GLU A 59 1.14 7.02 -9.35
N GLN A 60 1.98 7.94 -9.83
CA GLN A 60 3.30 7.59 -10.36
C GLN A 60 4.21 6.99 -9.28
N ALA A 61 4.16 7.51 -8.05
CA ALA A 61 4.93 6.98 -6.93
C ALA A 61 4.52 5.52 -6.59
N THR A 62 3.23 5.21 -6.69
CA THR A 62 2.72 3.83 -6.54
C THR A 62 3.20 2.94 -7.68
N LYS A 63 3.13 3.40 -8.94
CA LYS A 63 3.66 2.68 -10.12
C LYS A 63 5.13 2.30 -9.95
N ASP A 64 5.96 3.26 -9.56
CA ASP A 64 7.39 3.02 -9.41
C ASP A 64 7.69 2.06 -8.25
N TYR A 65 6.91 2.10 -7.16
CA TYR A 65 7.05 1.17 -6.04
C TYR A 65 6.61 -0.26 -6.39
N VAL A 66 5.40 -0.42 -6.93
CA VAL A 66 4.82 -1.74 -7.30
C VAL A 66 5.63 -2.44 -8.40
N SER A 67 6.17 -1.69 -9.36
CA SER A 67 6.97 -2.25 -10.46
C SER A 67 8.37 -2.72 -10.04
N GLY A 68 8.77 -2.50 -8.78
CA GLY A 68 10.08 -2.89 -8.28
C GLY A 68 11.23 -2.02 -8.77
N ARG A 69 10.95 -0.79 -9.25
CA ARG A 69 12.00 0.22 -9.53
C ARG A 69 12.71 0.72 -8.27
N PHE A 70 12.17 0.41 -7.10
CA PHE A 70 12.83 0.58 -5.82
C PHE A 70 13.32 -0.77 -5.31
N GLY A 71 14.58 -1.05 -5.60
CA GLY A 71 15.40 -2.15 -5.07
C GLY A 71 16.82 -1.64 -4.88
#